data_AF-A0AAW7D963-F1
#
_entry.id   AF-A0AAW7D963-F1
#
_cell.length_a   1.000
_cell.length_b   1.000
_cell.length_c   1.000
_cell.angle_alpha   90.00
_cell.angle_beta   90.00
_cell.angle_gamma   90.00
#
_symmetry.space_group_name_H-M   'P 1'
#
loop_
_entity.id
_entity.type
_entity.pdbx_description
1 polymer ?
#
loop_
_entity_poly.entity_id
_entity_poly.type
_entity_poly.pdbx_seq_one_letter_code
_entity_poly.pdbx_strand_id
1 'polypeptide(L)'
;MEETCSRCNKEITCNVNDINNCSCSKIELKPETKEFLTKTHYKCLCTNCLEQLNYFETLDKEYKYPTMPSEFVPHIHYYIENGNWVFTEFFHYQKGKCCQNGCRHCAYGFKK
;
A
#
# COMPACT_ATOMS: atom_id res chain seq x y z
N MET A 1 -7.31 -1.70 -23.87
CA MET A 1 -7.60 -2.73 -22.86
C MET A 1 -7.80 -1.97 -21.56
N GLU A 2 -9.03 -1.92 -21.05
CA GLU A 2 -9.34 -1.26 -19.79
C GLU A 2 -8.83 -2.16 -18.67
N GLU A 3 -7.72 -1.77 -18.06
CA GLU A 3 -7.17 -2.49 -16.91
C GLU A 3 -7.59 -1.75 -15.64
N THR A 4 -8.14 -2.46 -14.66
CA THR A 4 -8.53 -1.87 -13.38
C THR A 4 -7.39 -1.98 -12.36
N CYS A 5 -7.23 -0.97 -11.52
CA CYS A 5 -6.29 -0.98 -10.41
C CYS A 5 -6.60 -2.12 -9.43
N SER A 6 -5.63 -2.98 -9.15
CA SER A 6 -5.81 -4.12 -8.22
C SER A 6 -6.07 -3.70 -6.76
N ARG A 7 -5.74 -2.45 -6.40
CA ARG A 7 -5.90 -1.90 -5.04
C ARG A 7 -7.20 -1.12 -4.86
N CYS A 8 -7.52 -0.20 -5.77
CA CYS A 8 -8.68 0.69 -5.65
C CYS A 8 -9.80 0.46 -6.68
N ASN A 9 -9.63 -0.50 -7.60
CA ASN A 9 -10.57 -0.83 -8.68
C ASN A 9 -10.89 0.31 -9.68
N LYS A 10 -10.14 1.42 -9.64
CA LYS A 10 -10.27 2.50 -10.64
C LYS A 10 -9.77 2.04 -12.01
N GLU A 11 -10.40 2.53 -13.06
CA GLU A 11 -9.97 2.33 -14.45
C GLU A 11 -8.59 2.97 -14.68
N ILE A 12 -7.71 2.22 -15.33
CA ILE A 12 -6.37 2.65 -15.73
C ILE A 12 -6.29 2.56 -17.25
N THR A 13 -5.96 3.70 -17.87
CA THR A 13 -5.64 3.76 -19.29
C THR A 13 -4.13 3.54 -19.46
N CYS A 14 -3.74 2.29 -19.71
CA CYS A 14 -2.37 1.96 -20.04
C CYS A 14 -2.13 2.14 -21.55
N ASN A 15 -1.54 3.26 -21.92
CA ASN A 15 -1.14 3.53 -23.30
C ASN A 15 0.25 2.95 -23.57
N VAL A 16 0.36 1.62 -23.71
CA VAL A 16 1.63 0.92 -23.97
C VAL A 16 2.35 1.47 -25.22
N ASN A 17 1.58 1.98 -26.19
CA ASN A 17 2.10 2.58 -27.43
C ASN A 17 2.56 4.04 -27.27
N ASP A 18 2.28 4.69 -26.14
CA ASP A 18 2.64 6.08 -25.87
C ASP A 18 2.98 6.26 -24.38
N ILE A 19 4.22 5.89 -24.03
CA ILE A 19 4.76 5.96 -22.67
C ILE A 19 4.73 7.40 -22.10
N ASN A 20 4.86 8.42 -22.96
CA ASN A 20 4.84 9.83 -22.53
C ASN A 20 3.46 10.25 -22.01
N ASN A 21 2.40 9.64 -22.54
CA ASN A 21 1.02 9.87 -22.12
C ASN A 21 0.51 8.82 -21.10
N CYS A 22 1.38 7.93 -20.63
CA CYS A 22 1.02 6.95 -19.62
C CYS A 22 0.99 7.60 -18.23
N SER A 23 -0.09 7.40 -17.48
CA SER A 23 -0.25 8.02 -16.14
C SER A 23 0.82 7.62 -15.13
N CYS A 24 1.59 6.55 -15.37
CA CYS A 24 2.67 6.09 -14.51
C CYS A 24 4.03 6.76 -14.76
N SER A 25 4.24 7.47 -15.87
CA SER A 25 5.55 8.02 -16.23
C SER A 25 5.97 9.24 -15.39
N LYS A 26 5.03 9.86 -14.69
CA LYS A 26 5.24 11.09 -13.91
C LYS A 26 5.53 10.85 -12.42
N ILE A 27 5.47 9.60 -11.94
CA ILE A 27 5.71 9.29 -10.53
C ILE A 27 7.18 8.96 -10.30
N GLU A 28 7.74 9.59 -9.27
CA GLU A 28 9.03 9.21 -8.70
C GLU A 28 8.81 8.35 -7.44
N LEU A 29 9.05 7.03 -7.59
CA LEU A 29 9.03 6.10 -6.47
C LEU A 29 10.38 6.03 -5.78
N LYS A 30 10.36 6.09 -4.45
CA LYS A 30 11.53 5.82 -3.60
C LYS A 30 12.00 4.36 -3.76
N PRO A 31 13.30 4.07 -3.58
CA PRO A 31 13.83 2.71 -3.75
C PRO A 31 13.19 1.70 -2.80
N GLU A 32 12.88 2.10 -1.57
CA GLU A 32 12.25 1.25 -0.55
C GLU A 32 10.83 0.86 -0.97
N THR A 33 10.06 1.79 -1.56
CA THR A 33 8.74 1.51 -2.11
C THR A 33 8.81 0.56 -3.30
N LYS A 34 9.84 0.67 -4.15
CA LYS A 34 10.05 -0.29 -5.25
C LYS A 34 10.33 -1.69 -4.70
N GLU A 35 11.16 -1.81 -3.66
CA GLU A 35 11.41 -3.08 -2.99
C GLU A 35 10.14 -3.65 -2.34
N PHE A 36 9.31 -2.80 -1.73
CA PHE A 36 8.02 -3.22 -1.20
C PHE A 36 7.12 -3.81 -2.30
N LEU A 37 7.00 -3.13 -3.44
CA LEU A 37 6.16 -3.57 -4.56
C LEU A 37 6.55 -4.97 -5.08
N THR A 38 7.84 -5.34 -5.09
CA THR A 38 8.25 -6.69 -5.53
C THR A 38 7.77 -7.81 -4.60
N LYS A 39 7.48 -7.48 -3.33
CA LYS A 39 6.96 -8.42 -2.32
C LYS A 39 5.43 -8.48 -2.32
N THR A 40 4.76 -7.66 -3.12
CA THR A 40 3.28 -7.59 -3.18
C THR A 40 2.70 -8.51 -4.26
N HIS A 41 1.39 -8.76 -4.15
CA HIS A 41 0.61 -9.52 -5.13
C HIS A 41 -0.22 -8.61 -6.06
N TYR A 42 0.08 -7.31 -6.09
CA TYR A 42 -0.62 -6.38 -6.97
C TYR A 42 -0.27 -6.64 -8.45
N LYS A 43 -1.26 -6.54 -9.33
CA LYS A 43 -1.03 -6.47 -10.78
C LYS A 43 -0.82 -5.00 -11.16
N CYS A 44 -1.72 -4.42 -11.93
CA CYS A 44 -1.66 -3.00 -12.28
C CYS A 44 -2.11 -2.13 -11.11
N LEU A 45 -1.32 -1.11 -10.80
CA LEU A 45 -1.62 -0.08 -9.80
C LEU A 45 -1.73 1.29 -10.48
N CYS A 46 -2.72 2.08 -10.08
CA CYS A 46 -2.85 3.45 -10.56
C CYS A 46 -1.87 4.39 -9.86
N THR A 47 -1.63 5.55 -10.47
CA THR A 47 -0.76 6.63 -10.00
C THR A 47 -1.02 6.99 -8.53
N ASN A 48 -2.29 7.22 -8.17
CA ASN A 48 -2.66 7.57 -6.78
C ASN A 48 -2.34 6.44 -5.79
N CYS A 49 -2.60 5.18 -6.14
CA CYS A 49 -2.25 4.05 -5.27
C CYS A 49 -0.73 3.91 -5.09
N LEU A 50 0.04 4.17 -6.15
CA LEU A 50 1.50 4.19 -6.08
C LEU A 50 2.02 5.32 -5.18
N GLU A 51 1.45 6.53 -5.29
CA GLU A 51 1.77 7.66 -4.41
C GLU A 51 1.44 7.35 -2.94
N GLN A 52 0.30 6.73 -2.67
CA GLN A 52 -0.07 6.31 -1.32
C GLN A 52 0.94 5.30 -0.73
N LEU A 53 1.39 4.31 -1.52
CA LEU A 53 2.44 3.39 -1.08
C LEU A 53 3.78 4.10 -0.90
N ASN A 54 4.10 5.07 -1.76
CA ASN A 54 5.31 5.89 -1.65
C ASN A 54 5.30 6.78 -0.39
N TYR A 55 4.09 7.18 0.04
CA TYR A 55 3.89 7.94 1.27
C TYR A 55 4.08 7.09 2.53
N PHE A 56 3.83 5.77 2.49
CA PHE A 56 4.12 4.88 3.62
C PHE A 56 5.58 4.94 4.05
N GLU A 57 6.50 5.15 3.11
CA GLU A 57 7.92 5.33 3.44
C GLU A 57 8.18 6.64 4.21
N THR A 58 7.40 7.69 3.96
CA THR A 58 7.48 8.91 4.77
C THR A 58 6.94 8.64 6.18
N LEU A 59 5.81 7.93 6.27
CA LEU A 59 5.22 7.55 7.56
C LEU A 59 6.14 6.61 8.36
N ASP A 60 6.85 5.69 7.73
CA ASP A 60 7.77 4.75 8.42
C ASP A 60 8.96 5.47 9.06
N LYS A 61 9.42 6.57 8.45
CA LYS A 61 10.47 7.43 9.01
C LYS A 61 9.96 8.27 10.19
N GLU A 62 8.69 8.67 10.16
CA GLU A 62 8.07 9.47 11.22
C GLU A 62 7.62 8.60 12.41
N TYR A 63 7.00 7.45 12.12
CA TYR A 63 6.44 6.52 13.10
C TYR A 63 7.14 5.17 13.02
N LYS A 64 7.96 4.87 14.03
CA LYS A 64 8.64 3.57 14.09
C LYS A 64 7.67 2.43 14.38
N TYR A 65 8.02 1.25 13.89
CA TYR A 65 7.26 0.03 14.16
C TYR A 65 7.12 -0.21 15.68
N PRO A 66 5.88 -0.32 16.21
CA PRO A 66 5.65 -0.48 17.63
C PRO A 66 6.03 -1.90 18.07
N THR A 67 6.92 -2.00 19.05
CA THR A 67 7.35 -3.27 19.66
C THR A 67 6.57 -3.59 20.92
N MET A 68 6.02 -2.56 21.58
CA MET A 68 5.25 -2.66 22.81
C MET A 68 3.84 -2.06 22.63
N PRO A 69 2.82 -2.58 23.37
CA PRO A 69 1.45 -2.06 23.30
C PRO A 69 1.31 -0.54 23.54
N SER A 70 2.20 0.05 24.35
CA SER A 70 2.20 1.48 24.65
C SER A 70 2.64 2.36 23.47
N GLU A 71 3.31 1.80 22.47
CA GLU A 71 3.83 2.53 21.30
C GLU A 71 2.80 2.63 20.17
N PHE A 72 1.66 1.92 20.28
CA PHE A 72 0.64 1.95 19.26
C PHE A 72 -0.07 3.30 19.24
N VAL A 73 0.27 4.09 18.22
CA VAL A 73 -0.41 5.35 17.91
C VAL A 73 -1.77 5.10 17.23
N PRO A 74 -2.89 5.60 17.79
CA PRO A 74 -4.20 5.56 17.14
C PRO A 74 -4.20 6.29 15.79
N HIS A 75 -5.03 5.84 14.86
CA HIS A 75 -5.16 6.30 13.46
C HIS A 75 -3.93 6.08 12.57
N ILE A 76 -2.74 5.85 13.14
CA ILE A 76 -1.53 5.46 12.42
C ILE A 76 -1.44 3.94 12.33
N HIS A 77 -1.42 3.25 13.47
CA HIS A 77 -1.27 1.79 13.51
C HIS A 77 -2.61 1.05 13.59
N TYR A 78 -3.59 1.64 14.28
CA TYR A 78 -4.89 1.01 14.48
C TYR A 78 -6.01 2.04 14.69
N TYR A 79 -7.24 1.59 14.57
CA TYR A 79 -8.43 2.29 15.04
C TYR A 79 -9.38 1.31 15.72
N ILE A 80 -10.35 1.82 16.49
CA ILE A 80 -11.36 0.99 17.15
C ILE A 80 -12.63 0.98 16.29
N GLU A 81 -13.09 -0.23 15.94
CA GLU A 81 -14.35 -0.45 15.23
C GLU A 81 -15.14 -1.52 15.98
N ASN A 82 -16.36 -1.22 16.42
CA ASN A 82 -17.21 -2.14 17.19
C ASN A 82 -16.51 -2.75 18.43
N GLY A 83 -15.69 -1.95 19.13
CA GLY A 83 -14.94 -2.41 20.31
C GLY A 83 -13.70 -3.27 19.99
N ASN A 84 -13.44 -3.57 18.72
CA ASN A 84 -12.27 -4.34 18.30
C ASN A 84 -11.16 -3.42 17.77
N TRP A 85 -9.91 -3.84 17.99
CA TRP A 85 -8.75 -3.20 17.40
C TRP A 85 -8.61 -3.60 15.94
N VAL A 86 -8.68 -2.61 15.05
CA VAL A 86 -8.51 -2.80 13.62
C VAL A 86 -7.21 -2.15 13.18
N PHE A 87 -6.23 -2.98 12.81
CA PHE A 87 -4.94 -2.49 12.32
C PHE A 87 -5.07 -1.87 10.93
N THR A 88 -4.34 -0.78 10.72
CA THR A 88 -4.31 -0.05 9.46
C THR A 88 -3.46 -0.77 8.41
N GLU A 89 -3.60 -0.34 7.17
CA GLU A 89 -2.74 -0.82 6.08
C GLU A 89 -1.26 -0.49 6.35
N PHE A 90 -0.97 0.68 6.92
CA PHE A 90 0.39 1.09 7.27
C PHE A 90 1.02 0.16 8.31
N PHE A 91 0.29 -0.26 9.35
CA PHE A 91 0.82 -1.24 10.30
C PHE A 91 1.21 -2.56 9.61
N HIS A 92 0.40 -3.01 8.66
CA HIS A 92 0.71 -4.21 7.88
C HIS A 92 1.87 -4.02 6.90
N TYR A 93 2.09 -2.81 6.38
CA TYR A 93 3.29 -2.44 5.63
C TYR A 93 4.55 -2.58 6.51
N GLN A 94 4.54 -1.96 7.70
CA GLN A 94 5.70 -1.97 8.61
C GLN A 94 6.05 -3.36 9.15
N LYS A 95 5.06 -4.26 9.23
CA LYS A 95 5.28 -5.68 9.59
C LYS A 95 6.29 -6.37 8.67
N GLY A 96 6.50 -5.87 7.45
CA GLY A 96 7.55 -6.31 6.54
C GLY A 96 7.33 -7.66 5.86
N LYS A 97 6.23 -8.38 6.17
CA LYS A 97 5.86 -9.64 5.50
C LYS A 97 4.35 -9.86 5.35
N CYS A 98 3.95 -10.42 4.20
CA CYS A 98 2.58 -10.88 3.98
C CYS A 98 2.31 -12.16 4.79
N CYS A 99 1.18 -12.21 5.49
CA CYS A 99 0.76 -13.39 6.28
C CYS A 99 -0.21 -14.33 5.56
N GLN A 100 -0.63 -13.99 4.32
CA GLN A 100 -1.53 -14.80 3.50
C GLN A 100 -2.89 -15.15 4.13
N ASN A 101 -3.32 -14.40 5.15
CA ASN A 101 -4.60 -14.59 5.83
C ASN A 101 -5.78 -13.84 5.17
N GLY A 102 -5.54 -13.12 4.07
CA GLY A 102 -6.57 -12.31 3.41
C GLY A 102 -7.06 -11.14 4.27
N CYS A 103 -6.14 -10.42 4.93
CA CYS A 103 -6.47 -9.31 5.83
C CYS A 103 -7.27 -8.20 5.12
N ARG A 104 -8.25 -7.61 5.83
CA ARG A 104 -9.07 -6.49 5.32
C ARG A 104 -8.22 -5.31 4.84
N HIS A 105 -7.18 -4.95 5.59
CA HIS A 105 -6.26 -3.85 5.28
C HIS A 105 -4.89 -4.36 4.80
N CYS A 106 -4.89 -5.41 3.96
CA CYS A 106 -3.64 -6.02 3.50
C CYS A 106 -2.83 -5.04 2.63
N ALA A 107 -1.69 -4.57 3.14
CA ALA A 107 -0.76 -3.74 2.38
C ALA A 107 -0.20 -4.43 1.13
N TYR A 108 -0.13 -5.77 1.13
CA TYR A 108 0.47 -6.58 0.05
C TYR A 108 -0.51 -6.98 -1.06
N GLY A 109 -1.80 -6.62 -0.95
CA GLY A 109 -2.79 -6.95 -1.97
C GLY A 109 -3.21 -8.42 -2.03
N PHE A 110 -2.84 -9.25 -1.05
CA PHE A 110 -3.24 -10.65 -1.02
C PHE A 110 -4.72 -10.78 -0.64
N LYS A 111 -5.50 -11.45 -1.48
CA LYS A 111 -6.89 -11.85 -1.23
C LYS A 111 -7.00 -13.37 -1.41
N LYS A 112 -7.71 -14.03 -0.51
CA LYS A 112 -7.92 -15.49 -0.53
C LYS A 112 -9.02 -15.87 -1.52
#